data_AF-A0AAW6A4M0-F1
#
_entry.id   AF-A0AAW6A4M0-F1
#
_cell.length_a   1.000
_cell.length_b   1.000
_cell.length_c   1.000
_cell.angle_alpha   90.00
_cell.angle_beta   90.00
_cell.angle_gamma   90.00
#
_symmetry.space_group_name_H-M   'P 1'
#
loop_
_entity.id
_entity.type
_entity.pdbx_description
1 polymer ?
#
loop_
_entity_poly.entity_id
_entity_poly.type
_entity_poly.pdbx_seq_one_letter_code
_entity_poly.pdbx_strand_id
1 'polypeptide(L)'
;MNYYETEEPFCSLIVANNTKEALNLYREMYGDNDDPEKFNELSREEALHRIASAKTEDGDNLTYKEVKEDLEAKVPTMLLVDGDIL
;
A
#
# COMPACT_ATOMS: atom_id res chain seq x y z
N MET A 1 3.12 13.23 -1.19
CA MET A 1 2.19 12.14 -1.53
C MET A 1 1.44 11.75 -0.27
N ASN A 2 0.23 11.24 -0.43
CA ASN A 2 -0.63 10.75 0.62
C ASN A 2 -0.56 9.22 0.64
N TYR A 3 -0.99 8.63 1.76
CA TYR A 3 -1.03 7.18 1.95
C TYR A 3 -2.49 6.74 1.88
N TYR A 4 -2.76 5.71 1.09
CA TYR A 4 -4.08 5.17 0.86
C TYR A 4 -4.10 3.68 1.20
N GLU A 5 -5.05 3.27 2.01
CA GLU A 5 -5.31 1.87 2.36
C GLU A 5 -6.62 1.39 1.73
N THR A 6 -6.62 0.16 1.25
CA THR A 6 -7.81 -0.61 0.85
C THR A 6 -7.92 -1.86 1.70
N GLU A 7 -9.14 -2.37 1.91
CA GLU A 7 -9.38 -3.59 2.70
C GLU A 7 -10.04 -4.68 1.86
N GLU A 8 -10.95 -4.33 0.95
CA GLU A 8 -11.61 -5.26 0.03
C GLU A 8 -11.49 -4.74 -1.42
N PRO A 9 -11.33 -5.63 -2.43
CA PRO A 9 -11.18 -7.09 -2.31
C PRO A 9 -9.79 -7.54 -1.83
N PHE A 10 -8.77 -6.70 -2.03
CA PHE A 10 -7.40 -6.96 -1.59
C PHE A 10 -6.92 -5.86 -0.67
N CYS A 11 -6.30 -6.24 0.44
CA CYS A 11 -5.70 -5.27 1.33
C CYS A 11 -4.43 -4.71 0.70
N SER A 12 -4.31 -3.39 0.63
CA SER A 12 -3.17 -2.76 -0.02
C SER A 12 -2.86 -1.41 0.59
N LEU A 13 -1.57 -1.06 0.65
CA LEU A 13 -1.10 0.25 1.06
C LEU A 13 -0.41 0.92 -0.12
N ILE A 14 -0.87 2.10 -0.50
CA ILE A 14 -0.45 2.81 -1.72
C ILE A 14 -0.03 4.23 -1.36
N VAL A 15 1.08 4.68 -1.93
CA VAL A 15 1.50 6.09 -1.91
C VAL A 15 1.10 6.72 -3.24
N ALA A 16 0.32 7.79 -3.21
CA ALA A 16 -0.11 8.50 -4.43
C ALA A 16 -0.42 9.97 -4.14
N ASN A 17 -0.57 10.82 -5.16
CA ASN A 17 -0.95 12.22 -4.94
C ASN A 17 -2.45 12.41 -4.67
N ASN A 18 -3.27 11.46 -5.09
CA ASN A 18 -4.72 11.48 -4.98
C ASN A 18 -5.29 10.07 -5.16
N THR A 19 -6.57 9.89 -4.83
CA THR A 19 -7.28 8.60 -4.93
C THR A 19 -7.35 8.06 -6.36
N LYS A 20 -7.35 8.92 -7.39
CA LYS A 20 -7.39 8.48 -8.79
C LYS A 20 -6.08 7.81 -9.21
N GLU A 21 -4.95 8.38 -8.81
CA GLU A 21 -3.64 7.75 -9.01
C GLU A 21 -3.52 6.44 -8.23
N ALA A 22 -4.03 6.39 -6.99
CA ALA A 22 -4.06 5.16 -6.21
C ALA A 22 -4.92 4.07 -6.89
N LEU A 23 -6.10 4.42 -7.41
CA LEU A 23 -6.97 3.51 -8.15
C LEU A 23 -6.32 2.97 -9.43
N ASN A 24 -5.66 3.83 -10.20
CA ASN A 24 -4.96 3.38 -11.40
C ASN A 24 -3.88 2.35 -11.05
N LEU A 25 -3.07 2.63 -10.03
CA LEU A 25 -2.01 1.72 -9.60
C LEU A 25 -2.57 0.40 -9.04
N TYR A 26 -3.68 0.47 -8.32
CA TYR A 26 -4.39 -0.70 -7.83
C TYR A 26 -4.85 -1.61 -8.99
N ARG A 27 -5.47 -1.03 -10.02
CA ARG A 27 -5.93 -1.76 -11.20
C ARG A 27 -4.79 -2.28 -12.08
N GLU A 28 -3.65 -1.59 -12.11
CA GLU A 28 -2.45 -2.11 -12.77
C GLU A 28 -1.95 -3.41 -12.14
N MET A 29 -2.14 -3.56 -10.82
CA MET A 29 -1.74 -4.75 -10.07
C MET A 29 -2.80 -5.87 -10.08
N TYR A 30 -4.06 -5.55 -9.81
CA TYR A 30 -5.13 -6.54 -9.62
C TYR A 30 -6.11 -6.66 -10.80
N GLY A 31 -6.08 -5.72 -11.75
CA GLY A 31 -7.01 -5.66 -12.88
C GLY A 31 -8.23 -4.78 -12.63
N ASP A 32 -8.92 -4.42 -13.73
CA ASP A 32 -10.04 -3.46 -13.71
C ASP A 32 -11.36 -3.99 -13.10
N ASN A 33 -11.47 -5.29 -12.80
CA ASN A 33 -12.71 -5.89 -12.27
C ASN A 33 -12.74 -5.95 -10.74
N ASP A 34 -11.61 -5.72 -10.08
CA ASP A 34 -11.43 -5.92 -8.65
C ASP A 34 -11.27 -4.59 -7.91
N ASP A 35 -12.00 -3.56 -8.35
CA ASP A 35 -11.92 -2.23 -7.74
C ASP A 35 -12.15 -2.26 -6.22
N PRO A 36 -11.35 -1.51 -5.45
CA PRO A 36 -11.55 -1.45 -4.02
C PRO A 36 -12.82 -0.66 -3.69
N GLU A 37 -13.58 -1.13 -2.71
CA GLU A 37 -14.81 -0.44 -2.29
C GLU A 37 -14.53 0.97 -1.77
N LYS A 38 -13.37 1.14 -1.13
CA LYS A 38 -12.95 2.41 -0.53
C LYS A 38 -11.43 2.52 -0.44
N PHE A 39 -10.95 3.75 -0.59
CA PHE A 39 -9.62 4.17 -0.16
C PHE A 39 -9.73 4.97 1.14
N ASN A 40 -9.06 4.50 2.20
CA ASN A 40 -8.87 5.23 3.44
C ASN A 40 -7.56 6.00 3.36
N GLU A 41 -7.62 7.33 3.48
CA GLU A 41 -6.38 8.12 3.58
C GLU A 41 -5.81 7.99 4.99
N LEU A 42 -4.54 7.61 5.08
CA LEU A 42 -3.82 7.43 6.33
C LEU A 42 -2.85 8.57 6.58
N SER A 43 -2.61 8.87 7.86
CA SER A 43 -1.45 9.65 8.24
C SER A 43 -0.16 8.87 7.94
N ARG A 44 0.96 9.59 7.84
CA ARG A 44 2.28 8.97 7.65
C ARG A 44 2.63 8.01 8.79
N GLU A 45 2.25 8.32 10.03
CA GLU A 45 2.53 7.47 11.19
C GLU A 45 1.73 6.16 11.13
N GLU A 46 0.46 6.21 10.73
CA GLU A 46 -0.36 5.02 10.54
C GLU A 46 0.17 4.14 9.41
N ALA A 47 0.56 4.73 8.28
CA ALA A 47 1.18 4.00 7.18
C ALA A 47 2.48 3.31 7.61
N LEU A 48 3.37 4.03 8.32
CA LEU A 48 4.60 3.46 8.87
C LEU A 48 4.32 2.30 9.83
N HIS A 49 3.29 2.43 10.66
CA HIS A 49 2.88 1.36 11.56
C HIS A 49 2.41 0.11 10.80
N ARG A 50 1.62 0.28 9.72
CA ARG A 50 1.19 -0.84 8.88
C ARG A 50 2.36 -1.54 8.22
N ILE A 51 3.30 -0.79 7.66
CA ILE A 51 4.50 -1.36 7.05
C ILE A 51 5.36 -2.09 8.08
N ALA A 52 5.55 -1.52 9.28
CA ALA A 52 6.34 -2.15 10.33
C ALA A 52 5.70 -3.43 10.90
N SER A 53 4.38 -3.55 10.78
CA SER A 53 3.62 -4.74 11.20
C SER A 53 3.47 -5.78 10.10
N ALA A 54 3.70 -5.39 8.84
CA ALA A 54 3.58 -6.27 7.70
C ALA A 54 4.73 -7.27 7.64
N LYS A 55 4.41 -8.45 7.11
CA LYS A 55 5.36 -9.54 6.92
C LYS A 55 5.52 -9.84 5.44
N THR A 56 6.69 -10.33 5.07
CA THR A 56 6.91 -10.93 3.75
C THR A 56 6.12 -12.23 3.62
N GLU A 57 6.04 -12.78 2.41
CA GLU A 57 5.42 -14.10 2.16
C GLU A 57 6.05 -15.22 3.01
N ASP A 58 7.33 -15.09 3.37
CA ASP A 58 8.05 -16.03 4.24
C ASP A 58 7.80 -15.79 5.75
N GLY A 59 7.03 -14.77 6.11
CA GLY A 59 6.71 -14.40 7.49
C GLY A 59 7.78 -13.53 8.18
N ASP A 60 8.79 -13.07 7.44
CA ASP A 60 9.83 -12.18 7.95
C ASP A 60 9.35 -10.72 7.98
N ASN A 61 9.94 -9.91 8.86
CA ASN A 61 9.65 -8.47 8.89
C ASN A 61 10.29 -7.76 7.68
N LEU A 62 9.59 -6.77 7.13
CA LEU A 62 10.17 -5.87 6.15
C LEU A 62 11.37 -5.11 6.73
N THR A 63 12.47 -5.05 5.99
CA THR A 63 13.65 -4.32 6.46
C THR A 63 13.46 -2.82 6.28
N TYR A 64 14.05 -2.03 7.18
CA TYR A 64 14.04 -0.56 7.09
C TYR A 64 14.49 -0.03 5.71
N LYS A 65 15.42 -0.73 5.05
CA LYS A 65 15.96 -0.30 3.76
C LYS A 65 14.91 -0.40 2.65
N GLU A 66 14.20 -1.53 2.58
CA GLU A 66 13.14 -1.77 1.59
C GLU A 66 12.04 -0.71 1.72
N VAL A 67 11.61 -0.48 2.96
CA VAL A 67 10.56 0.49 3.28
C VAL A 67 10.99 1.93 2.98
N LYS A 68 12.26 2.27 3.23
CA LYS A 68 12.75 3.64 3.03
C LYS A 68 12.70 4.06 1.56
N GLU A 69 13.12 3.17 0.66
CA GLU A 69 13.16 3.48 -0.78
C GLU A 69 11.76 3.78 -1.32
N ASP A 70 10.75 3.02 -0.88
CA ASP A 70 9.37 3.23 -1.31
C ASP A 70 8.70 4.45 -0.65
N LEU A 71 9.05 4.78 0.60
CA LEU A 71 8.58 6.00 1.27
C LEU A 71 9.19 7.28 0.68
N GLU A 72 10.41 7.21 0.15
CA GLU A 72 11.09 8.31 -0.51
C GLU A 72 10.78 8.37 -2.02
N ALA A 73 9.98 7.44 -2.53
CA ALA A 73 9.57 7.41 -3.92
C ALA A 73 8.86 8.72 -4.32
N LYS A 74 9.28 9.28 -5.46
CA LYS A 74 8.69 10.49 -6.04
C LYS A 74 7.57 10.19 -7.03
N VAL A 75 7.24 8.91 -7.20
CA VAL A 75 6.19 8.41 -8.08
C VAL A 75 5.19 7.61 -7.24
N PRO A 76 3.92 7.48 -7.69
CA PRO A 76 2.98 6.61 -7.01
C PRO A 76 3.50 5.18 -6.95
N THR A 77 3.45 4.57 -5.77
CA THR A 77 4.07 3.26 -5.50
C THR A 77 3.17 2.44 -4.58
N MET A 78 3.08 1.13 -4.83
CA MET A 78 2.40 0.19 -3.97
C MET A 78 3.38 -0.30 -2.92
N LEU A 79 3.10 -0.03 -1.65
CA LEU A 79 3.95 -0.36 -0.51
C LEU A 79 3.68 -1.76 0.03
N LEU A 80 2.41 -2.15 0.07
CA LEU A 80 1.97 -3.46 0.52
C LEU A 80 0.94 -3.98 -0.48
N VAL A 81 1.16 -5.21 -0.92
CA VAL A 81 0.29 -6.03 -1.77
C VAL A 81 -0.22 -7.14 -0.88
N ASP A 82 -1.44 -7.62 -1.12
CA ASP A 82 -2.14 -8.65 -0.34
C ASP A 82 -1.19 -9.75 0.17
N GLY A 83 -0.72 -9.54 1.38
CA GLY A 83 0.35 -10.27 2.02
C GLY A 83 0.03 -10.18 3.49
N ASP A 84 -0.76 -11.16 3.94
CA ASP A 84 -1.19 -11.41 5.32
C ASP A 84 -0.90 -10.24 6.28
N ILE A 85 -1.78 -9.24 6.26
CA ILE A 85 -1.96 -8.37 7.43
C ILE A 85 -2.69 -9.23 8.47
N LEU A 86 -1.97 -10.20 9.06
CA LEU A 86 -2.40 -11.04 10.19
C LEU A 86 -1.60 -10.70 11.45
#